data_AF-A0A3P6EBH0-F1
#
_entry.id   AF-A0A3P6EBH0-F1
#
_cell.length_a   1.000
_cell.length_b   1.000
_cell.length_c   1.000
_cell.angle_alpha   90.00
_cell.angle_beta   90.00
_cell.angle_gamma   90.00
#
_symmetry.space_group_name_H-M   'P 1'
#
loop_
_entity.id
_entity.type
_entity.pdbx_description
1 polymer ?
#
loop_
_entity_poly.entity_id
_entity_poly.type
_entity_poly.pdbx_seq_one_letter_code
_entity_poly.pdbx_strand_id
1 'polypeptide(L)'
;MEAKETEDNNSEGVITTVKNSLGWIPQDLTSLILLKLPAKSLVEFTCVSKTWYSIIRSIMFINTFMSMSISRPRLLLTYKRNENNGNELIFFSLPHISQESNDPSSVVS
;
A
#
# COMPACT_ATOMS: atom_id res chain seq x y z
N MET A 1 -53.03 -45.21 -0.44
CA MET A 1 -52.48 -45.21 0.92
C MET A 1 -51.01 -45.50 0.78
N GLU A 2 -50.20 -44.53 0.36
CA GLU A 2 -49.72 -43.40 1.15
C GLU A 2 -48.85 -43.86 2.33
N ALA A 3 -47.54 -43.82 2.12
CA ALA A 3 -46.61 -43.13 3.02
C ALA A 3 -45.39 -42.72 2.17
N LYS A 4 -45.13 -41.43 2.17
CA LYS A 4 -44.07 -40.69 1.47
C LYS A 4 -43.18 -40.07 2.56
N GLU A 5 -41.95 -39.69 2.18
CA GLU A 5 -40.92 -38.95 2.95
C GLU A 5 -40.00 -39.84 3.83
N THR A 6 -38.70 -39.61 3.98
CA THR A 6 -37.80 -38.44 3.95
C THR A 6 -36.39 -38.92 3.54
N GLU A 7 -35.65 -38.32 2.60
CA GLU A 7 -34.81 -37.11 2.68
C GLU A 7 -33.41 -37.39 3.29
N ASP A 8 -32.44 -37.69 2.41
CA ASP A 8 -31.02 -37.88 2.76
C ASP A 8 -30.26 -36.57 2.49
N ASN A 9 -29.80 -35.96 3.57
CA ASN A 9 -29.25 -34.61 3.62
C ASN A 9 -27.81 -34.58 3.11
N ASN A 10 -27.60 -34.32 1.81
CA ASN A 10 -26.28 -33.92 1.31
C ASN A 10 -26.11 -32.40 1.48
N SER A 11 -25.69 -31.97 2.68
CA SER A 11 -25.23 -30.60 2.90
C SER A 11 -23.77 -30.47 2.49
N GLU A 12 -23.52 -30.51 1.18
CA GLU A 12 -22.27 -30.00 0.63
C GLU A 12 -22.28 -28.49 0.80
N GLY A 13 -21.41 -28.00 1.69
CA GLY A 13 -21.24 -26.59 2.01
C GLY A 13 -20.73 -25.82 0.80
N VAL A 14 -21.65 -25.45 -0.10
CA VAL A 14 -21.43 -24.38 -1.07
C VAL A 14 -21.39 -23.09 -0.25
N ILE A 15 -20.19 -22.64 0.07
CA ILE A 15 -19.92 -21.24 0.46
C ILE A 15 -20.28 -20.38 -0.76
N THR A 16 -21.58 -20.12 -0.93
CA THR A 16 -22.09 -19.09 -1.81
C THR A 16 -21.56 -17.78 -1.27
N THR A 17 -20.45 -17.33 -1.84
CA THR A 17 -19.96 -15.95 -1.67
C THR A 17 -21.07 -15.05 -2.20
N VAL A 18 -21.90 -14.55 -1.29
CA VAL A 18 -22.85 -13.48 -1.56
C VAL A 18 -22.01 -12.30 -2.00
N LYS A 19 -21.91 -12.10 -3.32
CA LYS A 19 -21.22 -10.97 -3.91
C LYS A 19 -22.10 -9.75 -3.66
N ASN A 20 -21.91 -9.12 -2.49
CA ASN A 20 -22.53 -7.85 -2.13
C ASN A 20 -22.13 -6.82 -3.20
N SER A 21 -23.07 -6.47 -4.09
CA SER A 21 -22.82 -5.70 -5.32
C SER A 21 -22.78 -4.18 -5.12
N LEU A 22 -22.62 -3.69 -3.88
CA LEU A 22 -22.56 -2.27 -3.58
C LEU A 22 -21.24 -1.95 -2.87
N GLY A 23 -20.23 -1.50 -3.62
CA GLY A 23 -19.02 -0.87 -3.05
C GLY A 23 -17.73 -1.70 -3.01
N TRP A 24 -17.56 -2.70 -3.87
CA TRP A 24 -16.28 -3.43 -3.94
C TRP A 24 -15.24 -2.63 -4.74
N ILE A 25 -14.18 -2.14 -4.07
CA ILE A 25 -13.00 -1.59 -4.75
C ILE A 25 -12.16 -2.77 -5.31
N PRO A 26 -11.86 -2.79 -6.62
CA PRO A 26 -10.92 -3.75 -7.20
C PRO A 26 -9.61 -3.87 -6.42
N GLN A 27 -9.06 -5.08 -6.36
CA GLN A 27 -7.82 -5.34 -5.63
C GLN A 27 -6.64 -4.50 -6.16
N ASP A 28 -6.59 -4.25 -7.47
CA ASP A 28 -5.55 -3.42 -8.09
C ASP A 28 -5.63 -1.97 -7.62
N LEU A 29 -6.84 -1.41 -7.54
CA LEU A 29 -7.05 -0.05 -7.02
C LEU A 29 -6.69 0.03 -5.53
N THR A 30 -7.04 -0.99 -4.75
CA THR A 30 -6.63 -1.09 -3.34
C THR A 30 -5.11 -1.06 -3.22
N SER A 31 -4.40 -1.80 -4.06
CA SER A 31 -2.94 -1.86 -4.08
C SER A 31 -2.32 -0.50 -4.41
N LEU A 32 -2.88 0.22 -5.40
CA LEU A 32 -2.43 1.57 -5.75
C LEU A 32 -2.66 2.58 -4.62
N ILE A 33 -3.78 2.50 -3.90
CA ILE A 33 -4.06 3.34 -2.73
C ILE A 33 -3.03 3.05 -1.65
N LEU A 34 -2.80 1.78 -1.33
CA LEU A 34 -1.84 1.35 -0.31
C LEU A 34 -0.40 1.79 -0.63
N LEU A 35 0.00 1.72 -1.91
CA LEU A 35 1.33 2.17 -2.36
C LEU A 35 1.59 3.67 -2.13
N LYS A 36 0.55 4.51 -2.07
CA LYS A 36 0.70 5.95 -1.85
C LYS A 36 0.88 6.34 -0.39
N LEU A 37 0.70 5.40 0.54
CA LEU A 37 0.72 5.66 1.97
C LEU A 37 2.14 5.53 2.55
N PRO A 38 2.44 6.24 3.65
CA PRO A 38 3.68 6.01 4.38
C PRO A 38 3.68 4.62 5.03
N ALA A 39 4.87 4.04 5.19
CA ALA A 39 5.06 2.70 5.75
C ALA A 39 4.39 2.51 7.13
N LYS A 40 4.39 3.56 7.96
CA LYS A 40 3.77 3.52 9.29
C LYS A 40 2.27 3.25 9.21
N SER A 41 1.54 4.00 8.39
CA SER A 41 0.09 3.80 8.19
C SER A 41 -0.20 2.43 7.59
N LEU A 42 0.70 1.94 6.74
CA LEU A 42 0.54 0.63 6.13
C LEU A 42 0.55 -0.51 7.18
N VAL A 43 1.40 -0.41 8.19
CA VAL A 43 1.42 -1.39 9.30
C VAL A 43 0.11 -1.38 10.06
N GLU A 44 -0.44 -0.20 10.36
CA GLU A 44 -1.75 -0.06 10.99
C GLU A 44 -2.87 -0.65 10.10
N PHE A 45 -2.75 -0.50 8.79
CA PHE A 45 -3.75 -0.98 7.83
C PHE A 45 -3.78 -2.49 7.64
N THR A 46 -2.80 -3.21 8.18
CA THR A 46 -2.83 -4.68 8.21
C THR A 46 -3.98 -5.25 9.05
N CYS A 47 -4.53 -4.49 10.01
CA CYS A 47 -5.66 -4.94 10.83
C CYS A 47 -7.05 -4.55 10.31
N VAL A 48 -7.13 -3.78 9.22
CA VAL A 48 -8.42 -3.27 8.68
C VAL A 48 -9.22 -4.39 7.99
N SER A 49 -8.54 -5.25 7.23
CA SER A 49 -9.19 -6.40 6.57
C SER A 49 -8.17 -7.49 6.20
N LYS A 50 -8.66 -8.71 6.03
CA LYS A 50 -7.85 -9.85 5.53
C LYS A 50 -7.28 -9.57 4.13
N THR A 51 -8.04 -8.88 3.28
CA THR A 51 -7.61 -8.51 1.93
C THR A 51 -6.43 -7.54 1.99
N TRP A 52 -6.51 -6.50 2.81
CA TRP A 52 -5.45 -5.50 2.96
C TRP A 52 -4.19 -6.13 3.56
N TYR A 53 -4.36 -6.95 4.60
CA TYR A 53 -3.28 -7.76 5.16
C TYR A 53 -2.54 -8.57 4.09
N SER A 54 -3.28 -9.29 3.25
CA SER A 54 -2.72 -10.14 2.18
C SER A 54 -1.95 -9.32 1.14
N ILE A 55 -2.49 -8.17 0.72
CA ILE A 55 -1.83 -7.26 -0.23
C ILE A 55 -0.53 -6.73 0.36
N ILE A 56 -0.57 -6.17 1.58
CA ILE A 56 0.58 -5.53 2.23
C ILE A 56 1.73 -6.52 2.45
N ARG A 57 1.42 -7.79 2.76
CA ARG A 57 2.42 -8.83 2.97
C ARG A 57 2.90 -9.52 1.69
N SER A 58 2.34 -9.19 0.53
CA SER A 58 2.75 -9.78 -0.75
C SER A 58 4.13 -9.30 -1.18
N ILE A 59 4.96 -10.21 -1.69
CA ILE A 59 6.29 -9.89 -2.21
C ILE A 59 6.24 -8.86 -3.35
N MET A 60 5.22 -8.94 -4.21
CA MET A 60 5.03 -8.02 -5.33
C MET A 60 4.75 -6.60 -4.82
N PHE A 61 3.92 -6.47 -3.79
CA PHE A 61 3.63 -5.19 -3.17
C PHE A 61 4.89 -4.59 -2.53
N ILE A 62 5.62 -5.39 -1.74
CA ILE A 62 6.85 -4.96 -1.06
C ILE A 62 7.89 -4.49 -2.08
N ASN A 63 8.13 -5.26 -3.14
CA ASN A 63 9.09 -4.88 -4.18
C ASN A 63 8.69 -3.58 -4.87
N THR A 64 7.40 -3.41 -5.18
CA THR A 64 6.89 -2.18 -5.82
C THR A 64 7.03 -0.98 -4.89
N PHE A 65 6.66 -1.13 -3.62
CA PHE A 65 6.77 -0.09 -2.60
C PHE A 65 8.22 0.36 -2.36
N MET A 66 9.15 -0.60 -2.31
CA MET A 66 10.58 -0.33 -2.15
C MET A 66 11.16 0.34 -3.38
N SER A 67 10.83 -0.15 -4.58
CA SER A 67 11.26 0.46 -5.85
C SER A 67 10.82 1.92 -5.94
N MET A 68 9.56 2.21 -5.59
CA MET A 68 9.04 3.58 -5.60
C MET A 68 9.71 4.48 -4.55
N SER A 69 10.12 3.92 -3.41
CA SER A 69 10.86 4.65 -2.37
C SER A 69 12.29 4.97 -2.80
N ILE A 70 12.97 4.04 -3.49
CA ILE A 70 14.33 4.24 -4.02
C ILE A 70 14.34 5.22 -5.18
N SER A 71 13.32 5.17 -6.04
CA SER A 71 13.18 6.08 -7.20
C SER A 71 12.94 7.54 -6.81
N ARG A 72 12.68 7.84 -5.54
CA ARG A 72 12.54 9.21 -5.02
C ARG A 72 13.84 9.62 -4.33
N PRO A 73 14.78 10.25 -5.03
CA PRO A 73 16.02 10.72 -4.40
C PRO A 73 15.68 11.61 -3.20
N ARG A 74 16.41 11.40 -2.10
CA ARG A 74 16.27 12.19 -0.88
C ARG A 74 17.63 12.75 -0.52
N LEU A 75 17.69 14.05 -0.25
CA LEU A 75 18.88 14.70 0.27
C LEU A 75 18.92 14.48 1.78
N LEU A 76 19.99 13.86 2.27
CA LEU A 76 20.24 13.67 3.69
C LEU A 76 21.24 14.72 4.15
N LEU A 77 20.79 15.65 5.00
CA LEU A 77 21.62 16.69 5.59
C LEU A 77 21.96 16.31 7.03
N THR A 78 23.24 16.35 7.37
CA THR A 78 23.73 16.03 8.71
C THR A 78 24.36 17.27 9.33
N TYR A 79 23.95 17.63 10.54
CA TYR A 79 24.52 18.73 11.31
C TYR A 79 25.12 18.21 12.61
N LYS A 80 26.40 18.52 12.85
CA LYS A 80 27.09 18.19 14.10
C LYS A 80 26.94 19.33 15.08
N ARG A 81 26.28 19.08 16.21
CA ARG A 81 26.23 20.00 17.33
C ARG A 81 27.43 19.72 18.24
N ASN A 82 28.21 20.76 18.52
CA ASN A 82 29.37 20.69 19.41
C ASN A 82 28.95 21.23 20.77
N GLU A 83 28.34 20.40 21.59
CA GLU A 83 28.13 20.70 23.01
C GLU A 83 29.25 20.08 23.83
N ASN A 84 29.62 20.73 24.92
CA ASN A 84 30.85 20.48 25.70
C ASN A 84 30.95 19.06 26.31
N ASN A 85 29.96 18.20 26.07
CA ASN A 85 29.74 16.92 26.73
C ASN A 85 29.34 15.80 25.74
N GLY A 86 29.18 16.08 24.43
CA GLY A 86 28.71 15.06 23.49
C GLY A 86 28.71 15.49 22.02
N ASN A 87 29.06 14.54 21.16
CA ASN A 87 28.98 14.63 19.70
C ASN A 87 27.57 14.25 19.20
N GLU A 88 26.62 15.19 19.30
CA GLU A 88 25.27 15.00 18.75
C GLU A 88 25.23 15.28 17.24
N LEU A 89 24.67 14.34 16.47
CA LEU A 89 24.43 14.49 15.03
C LEU A 89 22.92 14.58 14.78
N ILE A 90 22.49 15.63 14.09
CA ILE A 90 21.10 15.84 13.68
C ILE A 90 20.96 15.51 12.20
N PHE A 91 19.95 14.71 11.86
CA PHE A 91 19.67 14.27 10.49
C PHE A 91 18.38 14.89 9.98
N PHE A 92 18.44 15.50 8.79
CA PHE A 92 17.29 15.98 8.04
C PHE A 92 17.18 15.23 6.72
N SER A 93 15.97 14.83 6.36
CA SER A 93 15.69 14.18 5.07
C SER A 93 14.75 15.04 4.26
N LEU A 94 15.22 15.56 3.12
CA LEU A 94 14.43 16.39 2.22
C LEU A 94 14.09 15.60 0.93
N PRO A 95 12.84 15.64 0.45
CA PRO A 95 12.50 15.09 -0.86
C PRO A 95 13.21 15.90 -1.95
N HIS A 96 13.91 15.22 -2.87
CA HIS A 96 14.48 15.88 -4.03
C HIS A 96 13.35 16.19 -5.03
N ILE A 97 13.07 17.48 -5.24
CA ILE A 97 12.22 17.93 -6.34
C ILE A 97 13.08 17.90 -7.59
N SER A 98 12.95 16.84 -8.39
CA SER A 98 13.38 16.90 -9.78
C SER A 98 12.49 17.93 -10.48
N GLN A 99 13.07 19.07 -10.85
CA GLN A 99 12.46 19.94 -11.85
C GLN A 99 12.38 19.12 -13.14
N GLU A 100 11.21 18.58 -13.42
CA GLU A 100 10.88 18.14 -14.77
C GLU A 100 10.86 19.43 -15.60
N SER A 101 11.95 19.68 -16.34
CA SER A 101 12.01 20.72 -17.35
C SER A 101 11.02 20.36 -18.45
N ASN A 102 9.75 20.69 -18.21
CA ASN A 102 8.80 20.93 -19.26
C ASN A 102 9.28 22.21 -19.94
N ASP A 103 10.32 22.12 -20.77
CA ASP A 103 10.71 23.20 -21.68
C ASP A 103 9.53 23.42 -22.64
N PRO A 104 8.82 24.56 -22.56
CA PRO A 104 7.81 24.90 -23.54
C PRO A 104 8.44 25.54 -24.80
N SER A 105 9.77 25.57 -24.93
CA SER A 105 10.46 26.40 -25.94
C SER A 105 10.45 25.84 -27.37
N SER A 106 9.70 24.79 -27.65
CA SER A 106 9.50 24.26 -29.02
C SER A 106 8.13 24.63 -29.62
N VAL A 107 7.58 25.81 -29.31
CA VAL A 107 6.47 26.39 -30.08
C VAL A 107 6.64 27.92 -30.13
N VAL A 108 7.01 28.44 -31.31
CA VAL A 108 6.83 29.84 -31.79
C VAL A 108 7.70 30.87 -31.04
N SER A 109 8.62 31.65 -31.65
CA SER A 109 8.75 32.27 -32.97
C SER A 109 10.23 32.40 -33.37
#